data_AF-A0A0D6KB84-F1
#
_entry.id   AF-A0A0D6KB84-F1
#
_cell.length_a   1.000
_cell.length_b   1.000
_cell.length_c   1.000
_cell.angle_alpha   90.00
_cell.angle_beta   90.00
_cell.angle_gamma   90.00
#
_symmetry.space_group_name_H-M   'P 1'
#
loop_
_entity.id
_entity.type
_entity.pdbx_description
1 polymer ?
#
loop_
_entity_poly.entity_id
_entity_poly.type
_entity_poly.pdbx_seq_one_letter_code
_entity_poly.pdbx_strand_id
1 'polypeptide(L)'
;MSTKFSIITASIAAILVLNHSAIANAAEAYKTTKGEVVITGLTPTKRYQIRYINEQGKPGSRQDKSVNSCGEIIIDKAANYQTLIVGPENIAPSSLETKSHERCQPKPGNFKKRQPQGVEPANFPGSN
;
A
#
# COMPACT_ATOMS: atom_id res chain seq x y z
N MET A 1 26.44 53.60 6.56
CA MET A 1 26.43 52.53 5.54
C MET A 1 26.63 51.20 6.25
N SER A 2 25.93 50.14 5.81
CA SER A 2 26.07 48.72 6.19
C SER A 2 25.04 48.17 7.20
N THR A 3 23.88 47.76 6.66
CA THR A 3 22.95 46.80 7.27
C THR A 3 23.48 45.39 7.01
N LYS A 4 23.73 44.62 8.07
CA LYS A 4 24.11 43.20 7.98
C LYS A 4 22.84 42.34 8.00
N PHE A 5 22.51 41.72 6.87
CA PHE A 5 21.50 40.68 6.79
C PHE A 5 22.15 39.33 7.13
N SER A 6 21.83 38.78 8.30
CA SER A 6 22.14 37.37 8.62
C SER A 6 20.99 36.51 8.15
N ILE A 7 21.20 35.76 7.07
CA ILE A 7 20.29 34.71 6.60
C ILE A 7 20.60 33.47 7.43
N ILE A 8 19.72 33.14 8.39
CA ILE A 8 19.79 31.88 9.12
C ILE A 8 19.16 30.81 8.23
N THR A 9 20.00 29.98 7.62
CA THR A 9 19.60 28.77 6.91
C THR A 9 19.02 27.78 7.92
N ALA A 10 17.69 27.68 7.98
CA ALA A 10 16.99 26.67 8.75
C ALA A 10 17.09 25.32 8.02
N SER A 11 17.99 24.46 8.47
CA SER A 11 18.05 23.06 8.04
C SER A 11 16.84 22.32 8.62
N ILE A 12 15.80 22.11 7.80
CA ILE A 12 14.65 21.29 8.16
C ILE A 12 15.11 19.83 8.12
N ALA A 13 15.41 19.25 9.28
CA ALA A 13 15.65 17.83 9.41
C ALA A 13 14.32 17.09 9.19
N ALA A 14 14.16 16.45 8.03
CA ALA A 14 13.05 15.56 7.77
C ALA A 14 13.25 14.27 8.60
N ILE A 15 12.47 14.12 9.67
CA ILE A 15 12.42 12.88 10.44
C ILE A 15 11.69 11.84 9.56
N LEU A 16 12.47 10.95 8.94
CA LEU A 16 11.95 9.83 8.19
C LEU A 16 11.46 8.76 9.18
N VAL A 17 10.19 8.82 9.55
CA VAL A 17 9.54 7.75 10.32
C VAL A 17 9.31 6.57 9.36
N LEU A 18 10.24 5.62 9.37
CA LEU A 18 10.08 4.34 8.69
C LEU A 18 9.10 3.47 9.47
N ASN A 19 7.80 3.65 9.21
CA ASN A 19 6.77 2.69 9.59
C ASN A 19 6.98 1.43 8.73
N HIS A 20 7.72 0.47 9.28
CA HIS A 20 7.80 -0.88 8.74
C HIS A 20 6.50 -1.61 9.09
N SER A 21 5.48 -1.41 8.26
CA SER A 21 4.18 -2.06 8.40
C SER A 21 4.34 -3.56 8.17
N ALA A 22 4.03 -4.33 9.21
CA ALA A 22 4.35 -5.74 9.35
C ALA A 22 3.31 -6.62 8.67
N ILE A 23 3.27 -6.61 7.34
CA ILE A 23 2.59 -7.68 6.60
C ILE A 23 3.33 -8.98 6.93
N ALA A 24 2.77 -9.74 7.88
CA ALA A 24 3.46 -10.84 8.52
C ALA A 24 4.01 -11.84 7.48
N ASN A 25 5.34 -11.92 7.46
CA ASN A 25 6.20 -12.88 6.76
C ASN A 25 6.05 -12.90 5.22
N ALA A 26 6.76 -11.98 4.54
CA ALA A 26 7.07 -12.00 3.10
C ALA A 26 6.10 -11.30 2.14
N ALA A 27 5.12 -10.54 2.62
CA ALA A 27 4.33 -9.70 1.72
C ALA A 27 5.04 -8.36 1.45
N GLU A 28 5.52 -8.20 0.23
CA GLU A 28 6.22 -7.00 -0.23
C GLU A 28 5.24 -6.09 -0.98
N ALA A 29 5.26 -4.80 -0.65
CA ALA A 29 4.53 -3.77 -1.38
C ALA A 29 5.50 -2.89 -2.17
N TYR A 30 5.14 -2.53 -3.40
CA TYR A 30 5.87 -1.57 -4.21
C TYR A 30 4.91 -0.81 -5.13
N LYS A 31 5.35 0.32 -5.67
CA LYS A 31 4.55 1.10 -6.64
C LYS A 31 5.05 0.88 -8.06
N THR A 32 4.16 1.03 -9.04
CA THR A 32 4.51 0.98 -10.47
C THR A 32 4.58 2.39 -11.05
N THR A 33 5.26 2.53 -12.19
CA THR A 33 5.28 3.80 -12.96
C THR A 33 3.90 4.23 -13.46
N LYS A 34 2.90 3.34 -13.42
CA LYS A 34 1.50 3.62 -13.76
C LYS A 34 0.69 4.17 -12.58
N GLY A 35 1.32 4.32 -11.41
CA GLY A 35 0.67 4.80 -10.19
C GLY A 35 -0.15 3.72 -9.48
N GLU A 36 0.10 2.45 -9.74
CA GLU A 36 -0.51 1.32 -9.02
C GLU A 36 0.34 0.98 -7.79
N VAL A 37 -0.27 0.42 -6.76
CA VAL A 37 0.44 -0.28 -5.68
C VAL A 37 0.18 -1.76 -5.83
N VAL A 38 1.27 -2.54 -5.87
CA VAL A 38 1.25 -3.99 -5.94
C VAL A 38 1.67 -4.53 -4.60
N ILE A 39 0.82 -5.35 -3.98
CA ILE A 39 1.16 -6.13 -2.80
C ILE A 39 1.32 -7.59 -3.23
N THR A 40 2.47 -8.18 -2.97
CA THR A 40 2.84 -9.56 -3.32
C THR A 40 2.99 -10.41 -2.07
N GLY A 41 3.23 -11.71 -2.20
CA GLY A 41 3.42 -12.63 -1.06
C GLY A 41 2.15 -12.93 -0.26
N LEU A 42 0.98 -12.57 -0.78
CA LEU A 42 -0.31 -12.84 -0.15
C LEU A 42 -0.76 -14.28 -0.44
N THR A 43 -1.61 -14.84 0.43
CA THR A 43 -2.19 -16.16 0.18
C THR A 43 -3.22 -16.08 -0.96
N PRO A 44 -3.06 -16.83 -2.08
CA PRO A 44 -4.06 -16.85 -3.15
C PRO A 44 -5.44 -17.21 -2.62
N THR A 45 -6.51 -16.70 -3.24
CA THR A 45 -7.92 -16.93 -2.84
C THR A 45 -8.38 -16.29 -1.54
N LYS A 46 -7.48 -15.66 -0.76
CA LYS A 46 -7.89 -14.73 0.31
C LYS A 46 -8.49 -13.46 -0.26
N ARG A 47 -9.31 -12.79 0.55
CA ARG A 47 -9.88 -11.47 0.24
C ARG A 47 -9.46 -10.49 1.33
N TYR A 48 -9.09 -9.29 0.93
CA TYR A 48 -8.71 -8.21 1.84
C TYR A 48 -9.65 -7.02 1.65
N GLN A 49 -10.04 -6.42 2.76
CA GLN A 49 -10.68 -5.12 2.75
C GLN A 49 -9.62 -4.06 2.45
N ILE A 50 -9.87 -3.27 1.43
CA ILE A 50 -9.06 -2.14 0.99
C ILE A 50 -9.79 -0.85 1.36
N ARG A 51 -9.08 0.05 2.02
CA ARG A 51 -9.50 1.43 2.28
C ARG A 51 -8.33 2.36 1.96
N TYR A 52 -8.59 3.64 1.85
CA TYR A 52 -7.53 4.63 1.61
C TYR A 52 -7.84 5.94 2.30
N ILE A 53 -6.82 6.76 2.48
CA ILE A 53 -6.89 8.16 2.88
C ILE A 53 -6.30 8.94 1.71
N ASN A 54 -7.08 9.86 1.14
CA ASN A 54 -6.61 10.70 0.05
C ASN A 54 -5.60 11.76 0.55
N GLU A 55 -4.99 12.51 -0.36
CA GLU A 55 -4.02 13.56 -0.01
C GLU A 55 -4.58 14.67 0.89
N GLN A 56 -5.92 14.81 0.96
CA GLN A 56 -6.62 15.77 1.81
C GLN A 56 -6.95 15.20 3.21
N GLY A 57 -6.46 13.99 3.54
CA GLY A 57 -6.75 13.32 4.80
C GLY A 57 -8.16 12.71 4.89
N LYS A 58 -8.91 12.65 3.79
CA LYS A 58 -10.28 12.11 3.78
C LYS A 58 -10.28 10.60 3.51
N PRO A 59 -11.00 9.81 4.33
CA PRO A 59 -11.14 8.38 4.10
C PRO A 59 -12.00 8.10 2.86
N GLY A 60 -11.53 7.19 2.03
CA GLY A 60 -12.23 6.67 0.87
C GLY A 60 -13.25 5.58 1.19
N SER A 61 -14.02 5.20 0.16
CA SER A 61 -14.96 4.08 0.25
C SER A 61 -14.23 2.75 0.42
N ARG A 62 -14.85 1.84 1.18
CA ARG A 62 -14.43 0.44 1.30
C ARG A 62 -14.47 -0.23 -0.07
N GLN A 63 -13.43 -0.99 -0.39
CA GLN A 63 -13.40 -1.93 -1.51
C GLN A 63 -12.91 -3.28 -1.00
N ASP A 64 -13.45 -4.39 -1.50
CA ASP A 64 -12.96 -5.71 -1.12
C ASP A 64 -12.27 -6.35 -2.33
N LYS A 65 -10.97 -6.61 -2.23
CA LYS A 65 -10.18 -7.20 -3.33
C LYS A 65 -9.75 -8.61 -3.00
N SER A 66 -9.89 -9.51 -3.98
CA SER A 66 -9.38 -10.87 -3.89
C SER A 66 -7.93 -10.93 -4.33
N VAL A 67 -7.12 -11.72 -3.64
CA VAL A 67 -5.76 -12.04 -4.04
C VAL A 67 -5.81 -12.88 -5.31
N ASN A 68 -5.01 -12.49 -6.31
CA ASN A 68 -4.91 -13.21 -7.56
C ASN A 68 -4.28 -14.61 -7.34
N SER A 69 -4.28 -15.40 -8.40
CA SER A 69 -3.69 -16.74 -8.43
C SER A 69 -2.22 -16.84 -8.02
N CYS A 70 -1.50 -15.72 -8.07
CA CYS A 70 -0.06 -15.62 -7.85
C CYS A 70 0.28 -15.02 -6.49
N GLY A 71 -0.72 -14.75 -5.66
CA GLY A 71 -0.51 -14.19 -4.34
C GLY A 71 -0.38 -12.67 -4.34
N GLU A 72 -1.01 -11.98 -5.29
CA GLU A 72 -0.85 -10.53 -5.44
C GLU A 72 -2.20 -9.79 -5.47
N ILE A 73 -2.18 -8.56 -4.99
CA ILE A 73 -3.26 -7.58 -5.16
C ILE A 73 -2.67 -6.35 -5.85
N ILE A 74 -3.34 -5.91 -6.92
CA ILE A 74 -3.01 -4.68 -7.65
C ILE A 74 -4.09 -3.64 -7.34
N ILE A 75 -3.68 -2.46 -6.91
CA ILE A 75 -4.57 -1.36 -6.53
C ILE A 75 -4.24 -0.14 -7.40
N ASP A 76 -5.15 0.15 -8.32
CA ASP A 76 -5.02 1.26 -9.25
C ASP A 76 -5.06 2.60 -8.54
N LYS A 77 -4.29 3.57 -9.05
CA LYS A 77 -4.19 4.95 -8.53
C LYS A 77 -3.69 5.07 -7.09
N ALA A 78 -3.33 3.95 -6.45
CA ALA A 78 -2.95 3.94 -5.04
C ALA A 78 -1.63 4.64 -4.75
N ALA A 79 -0.77 4.85 -5.75
CA ALA A 79 0.46 5.63 -5.56
C ALA A 79 0.20 7.10 -5.18
N ASN A 80 -1.01 7.62 -5.44
CA ASN A 80 -1.40 8.99 -5.13
C ASN A 80 -2.16 9.11 -3.80
N TYR A 81 -2.35 8.01 -3.06
CA TYR A 81 -2.99 8.06 -1.75
C TYR A 81 -1.97 8.44 -0.68
N GLN A 82 -2.42 9.17 0.33
CA GLN A 82 -1.60 9.45 1.51
C GLN A 82 -1.34 8.15 2.28
N THR A 83 -2.41 7.38 2.51
CA THR A 83 -2.35 6.08 3.17
C THR A 83 -3.25 5.11 2.44
N LEU A 84 -2.74 3.93 2.15
CA LEU A 84 -3.48 2.79 1.63
C LEU A 84 -3.60 1.76 2.76
N ILE A 85 -4.80 1.25 3.01
CA ILE A 85 -5.08 0.29 4.07
C ILE A 85 -5.48 -1.02 3.43
N VAL A 86 -4.74 -2.10 3.68
CA VAL A 86 -4.94 -3.42 3.06
C VAL A 86 -5.07 -4.46 4.17
N GLY A 87 -6.30 -4.84 4.49
CA GLY A 87 -6.56 -5.57 5.72
C GLY A 87 -5.95 -4.83 6.92
N PRO A 88 -5.29 -5.50 7.87
CA PRO A 88 -4.77 -4.83 9.05
C PRO A 88 -3.64 -3.83 8.77
N GLU A 89 -3.10 -3.78 7.54
CA GLU A 89 -1.89 -3.06 7.19
C GLU A 89 -2.13 -1.65 6.68
N ASN A 90 -1.31 -0.71 7.15
CA ASN A 90 -1.26 0.67 6.65
C ASN A 90 0.01 0.85 5.81
N ILE A 91 -0.16 1.12 4.53
CA ILE A 91 0.89 1.30 3.54
C ILE A 91 0.94 2.79 3.18
N ALA A 92 2.11 3.42 3.29
CA ALA A 92 2.35 4.77 2.77
C ALA A 92 2.92 4.65 1.34
N PRO A 93 2.15 4.91 0.28
CA PRO A 93 2.62 4.69 -1.09
C PRO A 93 3.82 5.57 -1.48
N SER A 94 3.98 6.72 -0.82
CA SER A 94 5.14 7.61 -1.00
C SER A 94 6.46 6.98 -0.57
N SER A 95 6.46 6.11 0.45
CA SER A 95 7.67 5.43 0.94
C SER A 95 7.99 4.14 0.19
N LEU A 96 7.13 3.70 -0.74
CA LEU A 96 7.38 2.53 -1.56
C LEU A 96 8.36 2.81 -2.70
N GLU A 97 9.21 1.84 -2.97
CA GLU A 97 10.07 1.83 -4.15
C GLU A 97 9.23 1.66 -5.43
N THR A 98 9.65 2.33 -6.51
CA THR A 98 9.04 2.15 -7.83
C THR A 98 9.69 0.96 -8.53
N LYS A 99 8.91 -0.07 -8.87
CA LYS A 99 9.37 -1.25 -9.61
C LYS A 99 8.54 -1.46 -10.88
N SER A 100 9.14 -2.12 -11.87
CA SER A 100 8.40 -2.65 -13.01
C SER A 100 7.62 -3.88 -12.54
N HIS A 101 6.31 -3.92 -12.80
CA HIS A 101 5.47 -5.08 -12.49
C HIS A 101 5.14 -5.83 -13.78
N GLU A 102 5.62 -7.06 -13.89
CA GLU A 102 5.13 -7.99 -14.89
C GLU A 102 3.87 -8.66 -14.36
N ARG A 103 2.73 -8.40 -15.02
CA ARG A 103 1.45 -8.96 -14.61
C ARG A 103 1.55 -10.48 -14.62
N CYS A 104 1.19 -11.10 -13.50
CA CYS A 104 1.29 -12.55 -13.40
C CYS A 104 0.44 -13.27 -14.48
N GLN A 105 1.07 -14.23 -15.15
CA GLN A 105 0.42 -15.18 -16.04
C GLN A 105 0.32 -16.54 -15.33
N PRO A 106 -0.83 -16.86 -14.71
CA PRO A 106 -0.99 -18.15 -14.05
C PRO A 106 -0.91 -19.29 -15.07
N LYS A 107 -0.05 -20.28 -14.83
CA LYS A 107 -0.05 -21.51 -15.64
C LYS A 107 -1.42 -22.20 -15.52
N PRO A 108 -2.10 -22.50 -16.64
CA PRO A 108 -3.36 -23.23 -16.60
C PRO A 108 -3.06 -24.64 -16.07
N GLY A 109 -3.58 -25.01 -14.90
CA GLY A 109 -3.45 -26.41 -14.47
C GLY A 109 -3.76 -26.79 -13.03
N ASN A 110 -3.75 -25.88 -12.03
CA ASN A 110 -3.92 -26.32 -10.63
C ASN A 110 -4.70 -25.34 -9.73
N PHE A 111 -5.72 -24.67 -10.26
CA PHE A 111 -6.66 -23.93 -9.41
C PHE A 111 -7.71 -24.88 -8.84
N LYS A 112 -7.38 -25.57 -7.75
CA LYS A 112 -8.43 -26.15 -6.90
C LYS A 112 -9.33 -24.98 -6.47
N LYS A 113 -10.61 -25.02 -6.89
CA LYS A 113 -11.65 -24.09 -6.42
C LYS A 113 -11.75 -24.20 -4.90
N ARG A 114 -10.95 -23.43 -4.16
CA ARG A 114 -11.10 -23.31 -2.70
C ARG A 114 -12.24 -22.35 -2.44
N GLN A 115 -13.12 -22.71 -1.50
CA GLN A 115 -14.17 -21.82 -1.03
C GLN A 115 -13.52 -20.51 -0.55
N PRO A 116 -14.12 -19.34 -0.84
CA PRO A 116 -13.59 -18.07 -0.39
C PRO A 116 -13.46 -18.08 1.14
N GLN A 117 -12.23 -17.99 1.64
CA GLN A 117 -12.00 -17.62 3.03
C GLN A 117 -12.51 -16.18 3.19
N GLY A 118 -13.14 -15.86 4.33
CA GLY A 118 -13.76 -14.56 4.59
C GLY A 118 -12.85 -13.35 4.28
N VAL A 119 -13.43 -12.16 4.26
CA VAL A 119 -12.68 -10.92 3.97
C VAL A 119 -11.90 -10.49 5.21
N GLU A 120 -10.57 -10.37 5.08
CA GLU A 120 -9.68 -9.87 6.12
C GLU A 120 -9.93 -8.36 6.32
N PRO A 121 -10.34 -7.91 7.52
CA PRO A 121 -10.83 -6.56 7.75
C PRO A 121 -9.69 -5.54 7.78
N ALA A 122 -10.03 -4.30 7.41
CA ALA A 122 -9.11 -3.19 7.38
C ALA A 122 -9.01 -2.47 8.71
N ASN A 123 -7.80 -2.34 9.28
CA ASN A 123 -7.59 -1.61 10.54
C ASN A 123 -7.35 -0.13 10.27
N PHE A 124 -8.41 0.67 10.42
CA PHE A 124 -8.29 2.12 10.39
C PHE A 124 -7.56 2.62 11.64
N PRO A 125 -6.51 3.46 11.50
CA PRO A 125 -5.93 4.13 12.65
C PRO A 125 -7.00 5.04 13.29
N GLY A 126 -7.39 4.74 14.54
CA GLY A 126 -8.32 5.56 15.33
C GLY A 126 -9.69 4.94 15.65
N SER A 127 -9.97 3.68 15.27
CA SER A 127 -11.17 2.97 15.74
C SER A 127 -10.86 2.14 16.99
N ASN A 128 -11.04 2.75 18.18
CA ASN A 128 -11.49 2.05 19.38
C ASN A 128 -12.99 2.32 19.57
#